data_AF-A0A4R6QCG9-F1
#
_entry.id   AF-A0A4R6QCG9-F1
#
_cell.length_a   1.000
_cell.length_b   1.000
_cell.length_c   1.000
_cell.angle_alpha   90.00
_cell.angle_beta   90.00
_cell.angle_gamma   90.00
#
_symmetry.space_group_name_H-M   'P 1'
#
loop_
_entity.id
_entity.type
_entity.pdbx_description
1 polymer ?
#
loop_
_entity_poly.entity_id
_entity_poly.type
_entity_poly.pdbx_seq_one_letter_code
_entity_poly.pdbx_strand_id
1 'polypeptide(L)'
;MKQDMVPELLAKIQKTFKRKTESDIEIKSFEKKLKNKKADQSDVSKYARRLGELISETFIENITEEDLPDGKLYWNILSRIVDPMMRDVHKMINDAASQELAAEDEKAGIGLKPVNSEYPADVIDSIMNKLMNLVNEEVNDDTGRSN
;
A
#
# COMPACT_ATOMS: atom_id res chain seq x y z
N MET A 1 -6.71 28.34 14.09
CA MET A 1 -7.03 27.28 13.11
C MET A 1 -5.99 26.18 13.30
N LYS A 2 -6.39 24.94 13.65
CA LYS A 2 -5.45 23.79 13.57
C LYS A 2 -5.15 23.61 12.08
N GLN A 3 -3.88 23.69 11.69
CA GLN A 3 -3.43 23.42 10.34
C GLN A 3 -3.71 21.94 10.03
N ASP A 4 -4.34 21.65 8.90
CA ASP A 4 -4.56 20.27 8.46
C ASP A 4 -3.21 19.66 8.07
N MET A 5 -2.73 18.72 8.88
CA MET A 5 -1.42 18.07 8.69
C MET A 5 -1.44 16.94 7.66
N VAL A 6 -2.62 16.46 7.28
CA VAL A 6 -2.79 15.29 6.41
C VAL A 6 -2.09 15.45 5.06
N PRO A 7 -2.18 16.60 4.34
CA PRO A 7 -1.53 16.75 3.05
C PRO A 7 0.01 16.63 3.13
N GLU A 8 0.62 17.21 4.15
CA GLU A 8 2.07 17.17 4.35
C GLU A 8 2.54 15.75 4.71
N LEU A 9 1.80 15.08 5.60
CA LEU A 9 2.06 13.70 5.99
C LEU A 9 1.91 12.75 4.80
N LEU A 10 0.84 12.88 3.99
CA LEU A 10 0.64 12.09 2.79
C LEU A 10 1.80 12.29 1.80
N ALA A 11 2.24 13.53 1.56
CA ALA A 11 3.35 13.81 0.66
C ALA A 11 4.67 13.19 1.15
N LYS A 12 4.92 13.23 2.47
CA LYS A 12 6.08 12.56 3.10
C LYS A 12 6.03 11.05 2.87
N ILE A 13 4.88 10.41 3.12
CA ILE A 13 4.64 8.98 2.92
C ILE A 13 4.85 8.60 1.45
N GLN A 14 4.23 9.31 0.50
CA GLN A 14 4.41 9.08 -0.93
C GLN A 14 5.87 9.16 -1.35
N LYS A 15 6.59 10.19 -0.87
CA LYS A 15 8.02 10.36 -1.17
C LYS A 15 8.85 9.23 -0.58
N THR A 16 8.54 8.75 0.63
CA THR A 16 9.26 7.65 1.26
C THR A 16 8.99 6.32 0.56
N PHE A 17 7.73 6.02 0.26
CA PHE A 17 7.35 4.83 -0.49
C PHE A 17 8.05 4.79 -1.84
N LYS A 18 8.01 5.90 -2.60
CA LYS A 18 8.69 6.03 -3.88
C LYS A 18 10.20 5.74 -3.77
N ARG A 19 10.89 6.30 -2.78
CA ARG A 19 12.32 6.03 -2.57
C ARG A 19 12.57 4.56 -2.26
N LYS A 20 11.75 3.95 -1.41
CA LYS A 20 11.84 2.53 -1.08
C LYS A 20 11.69 1.67 -2.33
N THR A 21 10.62 1.86 -3.12
CA THR A 21 10.42 1.12 -4.37
C THR A 21 11.53 1.33 -5.38
N GLU A 22 12.01 2.57 -5.55
CA GLU A 22 13.11 2.92 -6.47
C GLU A 22 14.46 2.37 -6.01
N SER A 23 14.63 2.02 -4.74
CA SER A 23 15.87 1.45 -4.21
C SER A 23 15.85 -0.08 -4.16
N ASP A 24 14.66 -0.67 -4.02
CA ASP A 24 14.45 -2.09 -3.76
C ASP A 24 14.91 -3.00 -4.90
N ILE A 25 15.69 -4.02 -4.55
CA ILE A 25 16.32 -4.93 -5.51
C ILE A 25 15.29 -5.89 -6.12
N GLU A 26 14.30 -6.35 -5.34
CA GLU A 26 13.26 -7.26 -5.82
C GLU A 26 12.33 -6.54 -6.80
N ILE A 27 11.92 -5.32 -6.47
CA ILE A 27 11.13 -4.44 -7.34
C ILE A 27 11.86 -4.22 -8.69
N LYS A 28 13.13 -3.81 -8.65
CA LYS A 28 13.94 -3.60 -9.86
C LYS A 28 14.11 -4.86 -10.69
N SER A 29 14.35 -5.99 -10.03
CA SER A 29 14.52 -7.28 -10.68
C SER A 29 13.24 -7.68 -11.41
N PHE A 30 12.09 -7.52 -10.76
CA PHE A 30 10.78 -7.74 -11.35
C PHE A 30 10.54 -6.83 -12.56
N GLU A 31 10.72 -5.51 -12.40
CA GLU A 31 10.51 -4.54 -13.49
C GLU A 31 11.38 -4.85 -14.71
N LYS A 32 12.63 -5.28 -14.48
CA LYS A 32 13.53 -5.74 -15.54
C LYS A 32 13.00 -7.00 -16.22
N LYS A 33 12.49 -7.98 -15.48
CA LYS A 33 11.88 -9.19 -16.06
C LYS A 33 10.63 -8.85 -16.87
N LEU A 34 9.76 -8.01 -16.33
CA LEU A 34 8.52 -7.57 -16.96
C LEU A 34 8.82 -6.85 -18.28
N LYS A 35 9.74 -5.88 -18.27
CA LYS A 35 10.20 -5.16 -19.48
C LYS A 35 10.77 -6.09 -20.55
N ASN A 36 11.43 -7.17 -20.15
CA ASN A 36 12.00 -8.16 -21.07
C ASN A 36 10.98 -9.24 -21.49
N LYS A 37 9.71 -9.12 -21.10
CA LYS A 37 8.65 -10.13 -21.35
C LYS A 37 9.01 -11.51 -20.79
N LYS A 38 9.73 -11.55 -19.66
CA LYS A 38 10.20 -12.77 -18.99
C LYS A 38 9.59 -12.98 -17.59
N ALA A 39 8.75 -12.06 -17.13
CA ALA A 39 7.99 -12.26 -15.90
C ALA A 39 6.89 -13.30 -16.14
N ASP A 40 6.54 -14.02 -15.07
CA ASP A 40 5.40 -14.91 -14.98
C ASP A 40 4.45 -14.47 -13.85
N GLN A 41 3.29 -15.13 -13.75
CA GLN A 41 2.33 -14.88 -12.68
C GLN A 41 2.91 -14.98 -11.25
N SER A 42 3.91 -15.84 -11.02
CA SER A 42 4.56 -15.95 -9.71
C SER A 42 5.45 -14.74 -9.42
N ASP A 43 6.10 -14.19 -10.44
CA ASP A 43 6.84 -12.94 -10.36
C ASP A 43 5.90 -11.77 -10.04
N VAL A 44 4.71 -11.70 -10.64
CA VAL A 44 3.68 -10.70 -10.31
C VAL A 44 3.21 -10.85 -8.86
N SER A 45 3.02 -12.08 -8.39
CA SER A 45 2.62 -12.35 -6.99
C SER A 45 3.70 -11.92 -6.00
N LYS A 46 4.98 -12.16 -6.30
CA LYS A 46 6.12 -11.69 -5.49
C LYS A 46 6.21 -10.17 -5.49
N TYR A 47 6.01 -9.54 -6.64
CA TYR A 47 5.97 -8.08 -6.77
C TYR A 47 4.86 -7.46 -5.91
N ALA A 48 3.64 -8.01 -5.98
CA ALA A 48 2.52 -7.57 -5.15
C ALA A 48 2.82 -7.70 -3.65
N ARG A 49 3.39 -8.84 -3.23
CA ARG A 49 3.82 -9.07 -1.85
C ARG A 49 4.85 -8.02 -1.42
N ARG A 50 5.88 -7.78 -2.24
CA ARG A 50 6.94 -6.82 -1.90
C ARG A 50 6.45 -5.38 -1.83
N LEU A 51 5.57 -4.96 -2.74
CA LEU A 51 4.92 -3.64 -2.65
C LEU A 51 4.10 -3.51 -1.36
N GLY A 52 3.37 -4.55 -0.97
CA GLY A 52 2.63 -4.62 0.29
C GLY A 52 3.51 -4.48 1.53
N GLU A 53 4.69 -5.12 1.53
CA GLU A 53 5.68 -4.94 2.60
C GLU A 53 6.22 -3.50 2.64
N LEU A 54 6.65 -2.96 1.49
CA LEU A 54 7.22 -1.63 1.41
C LEU A 54 6.24 -0.53 1.82
N ILE A 55 4.96 -0.64 1.46
CA ILE A 55 3.94 0.34 1.88
C ILE A 55 3.65 0.20 3.38
N SER A 56 3.63 -1.02 3.92
CA SER A 56 3.46 -1.25 5.36
C SER A 56 4.63 -0.66 6.17
N GLU A 57 5.86 -0.93 5.75
CA GLU A 57 7.05 -0.31 6.34
C GLU A 57 6.98 1.22 6.27
N THR A 58 6.54 1.76 5.13
CA THR A 58 6.39 3.21 4.96
C THR A 58 5.39 3.79 5.94
N PHE A 59 4.25 3.14 6.17
CA PHE A 59 3.27 3.61 7.17
C PHE A 59 3.87 3.60 8.57
N ILE A 60 4.51 2.49 8.98
CA ILE A 60 5.14 2.36 10.31
C ILE A 60 6.22 3.42 10.54
N GLU A 61 7.02 3.73 9.51
CA GLU A 61 8.11 4.71 9.62
C GLU A 61 7.64 6.17 9.66
N ASN A 62 6.45 6.48 9.13
CA ASN A 62 6.03 7.86 8.87
C ASN A 62 4.79 8.29 9.64
N ILE A 63 3.97 7.36 10.14
CA ILE A 63 2.81 7.65 10.99
C ILE A 63 3.25 7.40 12.43
N THR A 64 3.66 8.46 13.13
CA THR A 64 4.06 8.40 14.54
C THR A 64 3.00 9.05 15.43
N GLU A 65 3.00 8.77 16.74
CA GLU A 65 2.07 9.40 17.69
C GLU A 65 2.17 10.93 17.68
N GLU A 66 3.36 11.48 17.43
CA GLU A 66 3.60 12.93 17.31
C GLU A 66 2.93 13.53 16.06
N ASP A 67 2.73 12.71 15.03
CA ASP A 67 2.00 13.07 13.81
C ASP A 67 0.47 12.90 13.98
N LEU A 68 -0.03 12.49 15.15
CA LEU A 68 -1.45 12.23 15.40
C LEU A 68 -2.05 13.25 16.37
N PRO A 69 -3.29 13.72 16.15
CA PRO A 69 -3.96 14.56 17.13
C PRO A 69 -4.17 13.80 18.43
N ASP A 70 -3.69 14.35 19.54
CA ASP A 70 -3.84 13.77 20.88
C ASP A 70 -3.30 12.32 20.96
N GLY A 71 -2.35 11.95 20.09
CA GLY A 71 -1.77 10.60 20.00
C GLY A 71 -2.70 9.52 19.44
N LYS A 72 -3.88 9.88 18.94
CA LYS A 72 -4.92 8.91 18.52
C LYS A 72 -5.04 8.79 17.02
N LEU A 73 -5.25 7.56 16.56
CA LEU A 73 -5.48 7.28 15.15
C LEU A 73 -6.95 7.50 14.81
N TYR A 74 -7.24 8.51 14.01
CA TYR A 74 -8.60 8.80 13.55
C TYR A 74 -8.84 8.31 12.13
N TRP A 75 -10.05 7.78 11.90
CA TRP A 75 -10.50 7.35 10.58
C TRP A 75 -10.30 8.40 9.49
N ASN A 76 -10.64 9.66 9.75
CA ASN A 76 -10.53 10.74 8.77
C ASN A 76 -9.08 11.06 8.37
N ILE A 77 -8.09 10.74 9.21
CA ILE A 77 -6.67 10.88 8.89
C ILE A 77 -6.21 9.64 8.13
N LEU A 78 -6.52 8.46 8.66
CA LEU A 78 -6.11 7.18 8.09
C LEU A 78 -6.68 6.99 6.68
N SER A 79 -7.97 7.27 6.46
CA SER A 79 -8.60 7.12 5.14
C SER A 79 -7.98 8.04 4.09
N ARG A 80 -7.61 9.27 4.47
CA ARG A 80 -6.97 10.25 3.57
C ARG A 80 -5.50 9.95 3.27
N ILE A 81 -4.89 9.01 4.00
CA ILE A 81 -3.50 8.60 3.84
C ILE A 81 -3.42 7.21 3.19
N VAL A 82 -4.11 6.24 3.76
CA VAL A 82 -4.06 4.83 3.35
C VAL A 82 -4.80 4.62 2.04
N ASP A 83 -5.99 5.19 1.83
CA ASP A 83 -6.75 4.94 0.60
C ASP A 83 -6.00 5.39 -0.67
N PRO A 84 -5.43 6.62 -0.75
CA PRO A 84 -4.64 7.01 -1.91
C PRO A 84 -3.43 6.10 -2.15
N MET A 85 -2.72 5.73 -1.07
CA MET A 85 -1.53 4.89 -1.16
C MET A 85 -1.85 3.46 -1.59
N MET A 86 -2.96 2.88 -1.11
CA MET A 86 -3.41 1.55 -1.51
C MET A 86 -3.95 1.52 -2.94
N ARG A 87 -4.55 2.61 -3.43
CA ARG A 87 -4.91 2.77 -4.85
C ARG A 87 -3.68 2.77 -5.74
N ASP A 88 -2.61 3.46 -5.34
CA ASP A 88 -1.35 3.48 -6.09
C ASP A 88 -0.74 2.07 -6.17
N VAL A 89 -0.67 1.36 -5.03
CA VAL A 89 -0.16 -0.03 -5.00
C VAL A 89 -1.03 -0.99 -5.83
N HIS A 90 -2.36 -0.90 -5.70
CA HIS A 90 -3.30 -1.71 -6.48
C HIS A 90 -3.13 -1.45 -7.98
N LYS A 91 -2.96 -0.19 -8.38
CA LYS A 91 -2.69 0.17 -9.77
C LYS A 91 -1.37 -0.42 -10.27
N MET A 92 -0.28 -0.30 -9.49
CA MET A 92 1.02 -0.88 -9.86
C MET A 92 0.93 -2.39 -10.09
N ILE A 93 0.20 -3.12 -9.23
CA ILE A 93 0.00 -4.57 -9.35
C ILE A 93 -0.83 -4.91 -10.59
N ASN A 94 -1.94 -4.20 -10.83
CA ASN A 94 -2.79 -4.47 -11.99
C ASN A 94 -2.09 -4.14 -13.31
N ASP A 95 -1.35 -3.03 -13.39
CA ASP A 95 -0.58 -2.68 -14.57
C ASP A 95 0.51 -3.72 -14.86
N ALA A 96 1.14 -4.26 -13.82
CA ALA A 96 2.14 -5.31 -13.94
C ALA A 96 1.53 -6.65 -14.41
N ALA A 97 0.42 -7.07 -13.79
CA ALA A 97 -0.32 -8.27 -14.21
C ALA A 97 -0.81 -8.13 -15.66
N SER A 98 -1.33 -6.96 -16.03
CA SER A 98 -1.82 -6.73 -17.39
C SER A 98 -0.71 -6.76 -18.43
N GLN A 99 0.48 -6.23 -18.11
CA GLN A 99 1.65 -6.29 -18.99
C GLN A 99 2.19 -7.71 -19.14
N GLU A 100 2.19 -8.50 -18.06
CA GLU A 100 2.61 -9.90 -18.08
C GLU A 100 1.66 -10.74 -18.94
N LEU A 101 0.35 -10.64 -18.70
CA LEU A 101 -0.67 -11.32 -19.51
C LEU A 101 -0.61 -10.94 -20.99
N ALA A 102 -0.40 -9.66 -21.31
CA ALA A 102 -0.25 -9.22 -22.70
C ALA A 102 1.00 -9.84 -23.37
N ALA A 103 2.08 -9.99 -22.61
CA ALA A 103 3.30 -10.63 -23.12
C ALA A 103 3.16 -12.14 -23.29
N GLU A 104 2.36 -12.82 -22.46
CA GLU A 104 2.01 -14.24 -22.65
C GLU A 104 1.07 -14.43 -23.84
N ASP A 105 0.06 -13.58 -23.99
CA ASP A 105 -0.90 -13.63 -25.10
C ASP A 105 -0.21 -13.46 -26.45
N GLU A 106 0.72 -12.50 -26.56
CA GLU A 106 1.53 -12.28 -27.77
C GLU A 106 2.35 -13.52 -28.15
N LYS A 107 2.89 -14.25 -27.15
CA LYS A 107 3.66 -15.49 -27.39
C LYS A 107 2.77 -16.64 -27.85
N ALA A 108 1.55 -16.72 -27.32
CA ALA A 108 0.63 -17.81 -27.58
C ALA A 108 -0.33 -17.55 -28.75
N GLY A 109 -0.44 -16.30 -29.22
CA GLY A 109 -1.25 -15.91 -30.38
C GLY A 109 -2.76 -15.99 -30.15
N ILE A 110 -3.22 -15.82 -28.90
CA ILE A 110 -4.60 -16.12 -28.47
C ILE A 110 -5.52 -14.89 -28.55
N GLY A 111 -4.97 -13.67 -28.58
CA GLY A 111 -5.72 -12.41 -28.75
C GLY A 111 -6.52 -11.99 -27.51
N LEU A 112 -6.14 -12.43 -26.32
CA LEU A 112 -6.78 -12.09 -25.05
C LEU A 112 -6.41 -10.67 -24.59
N LYS A 113 -7.43 -9.90 -24.17
CA LYS A 113 -7.21 -8.58 -23.56
C LYS A 113 -6.98 -8.73 -22.06
N PRO A 114 -5.96 -8.07 -21.49
CA PRO A 114 -5.81 -8.00 -20.04
C PRO A 114 -7.02 -7.34 -19.37
N VAL A 115 -7.43 -7.86 -18.22
CA VAL A 115 -8.52 -7.29 -17.40
C VAL A 115 -7.91 -6.81 -16.09
N ASN A 116 -8.11 -5.53 -15.79
CA ASN A 116 -7.76 -4.97 -14.49
C ASN A 116 -8.86 -5.31 -13.48
N SER A 117 -8.47 -5.75 -12.30
CA SER A 117 -9.39 -5.94 -11.18
C SER A 117 -9.87 -4.59 -10.65
N GLU A 118 -11.08 -4.56 -10.10
CA GLU A 118 -11.59 -3.39 -9.38
C GLU A 118 -10.82 -3.18 -8.07
N TYR A 119 -10.72 -1.93 -7.62
CA TYR A 119 -10.09 -1.60 -6.34
C TYR A 119 -10.93 -2.14 -5.17
N PRO A 120 -10.36 -2.97 -4.28
CA PRO A 120 -11.11 -3.64 -3.22
C PRO A 120 -11.35 -2.71 -2.01
N ALA A 121 -12.12 -1.64 -2.20
CA ALA A 121 -12.35 -0.59 -1.21
C ALA A 121 -12.84 -1.15 0.14
N ASP A 122 -13.83 -2.05 0.13
CA ASP A 122 -14.39 -2.65 1.34
C ASP A 122 -13.35 -3.43 2.17
N VAL A 123 -12.38 -4.07 1.49
CA VAL A 123 -11.29 -4.81 2.17
C VAL A 123 -10.34 -3.83 2.83
N ILE A 124 -9.97 -2.75 2.13
CA ILE A 124 -9.09 -1.70 2.67
C ILE A 124 -9.76 -1.01 3.86
N ASP A 125 -11.06 -0.70 3.76
CA ASP A 125 -11.84 -0.12 4.85
C ASP A 125 -11.92 -1.06 6.07
N SER A 126 -12.13 -2.37 5.85
CA SER A 126 -12.13 -3.36 6.93
C SER A 126 -10.78 -3.43 7.65
N ILE A 127 -9.66 -3.37 6.91
CA ILE A 127 -8.31 -3.37 7.47
C ILE A 127 -8.08 -2.09 8.29
N MET A 128 -8.42 -0.92 7.74
CA MET A 128 -8.28 0.35 8.45
C MET A 128 -9.07 0.37 9.76
N ASN A 129 -10.30 -0.17 9.77
CA ASN A 129 -11.12 -0.27 10.97
C ASN A 129 -10.47 -1.16 12.03
N LYS A 130 -9.94 -2.33 11.63
CA LYS A 130 -9.22 -3.23 12.54
C LYS A 130 -7.99 -2.57 13.15
N LEU A 131 -7.19 -1.88 12.34
CA LEU A 131 -6.00 -1.16 12.80
C LEU A 131 -6.36 -0.06 13.81
N MET A 132 -7.39 0.73 13.51
CA MET A 132 -7.86 1.78 14.40
C MET A 132 -8.33 1.23 15.76
N ASN A 133 -9.04 0.09 15.77
CA ASN A 133 -9.46 -0.56 17.01
C ASN A 133 -8.25 -1.07 17.79
N LEU A 134 -7.31 -1.77 17.16
CA LEU A 134 -6.11 -2.28 17.82
C LEU A 134 -5.29 -1.16 18.48
N VAL A 135 -5.02 -0.07 17.74
CA VAL A 135 -4.20 1.05 18.24
C VAL A 135 -4.92 1.83 19.34
N ASN A 136 -6.24 2.02 19.24
CA ASN A 136 -6.98 2.81 20.22
C ASN A 136 -7.48 1.99 21.44
N GLU A 137 -7.59 0.66 21.33
CA GLU A 137 -7.93 -0.23 22.46
C GLU A 137 -6.75 -0.42 23.41
N GLU A 138 -5.50 -0.45 22.91
CA GLU A 138 -4.29 -0.50 23.76
C GLU A 138 -4.15 0.69 24.72
N VAL A 139 -4.82 1.82 24.45
CA VAL A 139 -4.75 3.03 25.29
C VAL A 139 -5.67 2.96 26.53
N ASN A 140 -6.59 2.00 26.62
CA ASN A 140 -7.57 1.94 27.71
C ASN A 140 -7.19 1.02 28.89
N ASP A 141 -6.12 0.22 28.81
CA ASP A 141 -5.83 -0.80 29.83
C ASP A 141 -4.98 -0.32 31.03
N ASP A 142 -4.54 0.94 31.07
CA ASP A 142 -3.61 1.44 32.11
C ASP A 142 -4.21 2.43 33.13
N THR A 143 -5.54 2.59 33.21
CA THR A 143 -6.20 3.47 34.23
C THR A 143 -7.14 2.74 35.20
N GLY A 144 -7.08 1.41 35.26
CA GLY A 144 -8.05 0.58 35.98
C GLY A 144 -7.56 -0.14 37.24
N ARG A 145 -6.53 0.32 37.97
CA ARG A 145 -6.23 -0.19 39.33
C ARG A 145 -5.79 0.92 40.29
N SER A 146 -6.77 1.50 40.96
CA SER A 146 -6.57 2.15 42.26
C SER A 146 -7.32 1.32 43.30
N ASN A 147 -6.57 0.66 44.18
CA ASN A 147 -7.06 0.18 45.48
C ASN A 147 -7.10 1.36 46.47
#